data_AF-A0A946J1Z9-F1
#
_entry.id   AF-A0A946J1Z9-F1
#
_cell.length_a   1.000
_cell.length_b   1.000
_cell.length_c   1.000
_cell.angle_alpha   90.00
_cell.angle_beta   90.00
_cell.angle_gamma   90.00
#
_symmetry.space_group_name_H-M   'P 1'
#
loop_
_entity.id
_entity.type
_entity.pdbx_description
1 polymer ?
#
loop_
_entity_poly.entity_id
_entity_poly.type
_entity_poly.pdbx_seq_one_letter_code
_entity_poly.pdbx_strand_id
1 'polypeptide(L)'
;EVFKWISAYLADETPVMDKDGYAWMLHGDMGEDNTTPKTLTEEESAEGHWIESGPHLMRMPADPSSLDGMTTDFASGAPYVMFAGTIYAHVMYPMAGYYDYQPESAPE
;
A
#
# COMPACT_ATOMS: atom_id res chain seq x y z
N GLU A 1 3.49 13.32 -10.07
CA GLU A 1 3.64 11.85 -9.93
C GLU A 1 2.52 11.26 -9.09
N VAL A 2 2.48 11.41 -7.76
CA VAL A 2 1.40 10.84 -6.92
C VAL A 2 -0.01 11.08 -7.45
N PHE A 3 -0.36 12.32 -7.82
CA PHE A 3 -1.70 12.59 -8.37
C PHE A 3 -1.97 11.88 -9.71
N LYS A 4 -0.94 11.65 -10.54
CA LYS A 4 -1.10 10.86 -11.77
C LYS A 4 -1.44 9.41 -11.43
N TRP A 5 -0.77 8.83 -10.42
CA TRP A 5 -1.05 7.50 -9.92
C TRP A 5 -2.47 7.40 -9.33
N ILE A 6 -2.86 8.35 -8.46
CA ILE A 6 -4.19 8.36 -7.84
C ILE A 6 -5.28 8.53 -8.90
N SER A 7 -5.11 9.46 -9.85
CA SER A 7 -6.09 9.66 -10.93
C SER A 7 -6.26 8.40 -11.78
N ALA A 8 -5.16 7.73 -12.14
CA ALA A 8 -5.20 6.49 -12.91
C ALA A 8 -5.84 5.34 -12.11
N TYR A 9 -5.48 5.19 -10.83
CA TYR A 9 -6.09 4.21 -9.93
C TYR A 9 -7.61 4.38 -9.83
N LEU A 10 -8.09 5.60 -9.61
CA LEU A 10 -9.52 5.91 -9.57
C LEU A 10 -10.23 5.67 -10.91
N ALA A 11 -9.52 5.86 -12.02
CA ALA A 11 -10.05 5.69 -13.38
C ALA A 11 -9.93 4.27 -13.95
N ASP A 12 -9.35 3.32 -13.21
CA ASP A 12 -9.01 1.98 -13.72
C ASP A 12 -8.04 1.99 -14.91
N GLU A 13 -7.12 2.96 -14.92
CA GLU A 13 -6.13 3.16 -15.97
C GLU A 13 -4.70 2.84 -15.48
N THR A 14 -3.79 2.58 -16.42
CA THR A 14 -2.38 2.42 -16.09
C THR A 14 -1.74 3.76 -15.75
N PRO A 15 -1.12 3.92 -14.56
CA PRO A 15 -0.37 5.13 -14.22
C PRO A 15 0.77 5.38 -15.19
N VAL A 16 0.81 6.56 -15.82
CA VAL A 16 1.95 6.99 -16.65
C VAL A 16 2.81 7.96 -15.86
N MET A 17 3.94 7.47 -15.37
CA MET A 17 4.78 8.14 -14.38
C MET A 17 6.19 8.37 -14.95
N ASP A 18 6.72 9.58 -14.77
CA ASP A 18 8.07 9.92 -15.27
C ASP A 18 9.16 9.59 -14.24
N LYS A 19 8.77 9.51 -12.98
CA LYS A 19 9.61 9.28 -11.80
C LYS A 19 8.75 8.76 -10.66
N ASP A 20 9.38 8.31 -9.60
CA ASP A 20 8.66 7.85 -8.43
C ASP A 20 7.86 8.99 -7.77
N GLY A 21 6.64 8.68 -7.36
CA GLY A 21 5.79 9.53 -6.54
C GLY A 21 5.92 9.15 -5.06
N TYR A 22 5.83 10.15 -4.18
CA TYR A 22 5.85 9.96 -2.73
C TYR A 22 4.68 10.68 -2.08
N ALA A 23 3.91 9.99 -1.26
CA ALA A 23 2.77 10.53 -0.52
C ALA A 23 2.88 10.13 0.95
N TRP A 24 2.56 11.03 1.87
CA TRP A 24 2.51 10.69 3.30
C TRP A 24 1.07 10.78 3.78
N MET A 25 0.57 9.64 4.25
CA MET A 25 -0.71 9.52 4.96
C MET A 25 -0.47 9.79 6.44
N LEU A 26 -0.76 11.02 6.89
CA LEU A 26 -0.48 11.43 8.27
C LEU A 26 -1.39 10.77 9.30
N HIS A 27 -2.62 10.43 8.94
CA HIS A 27 -3.59 9.81 9.84
C HIS A 27 -3.80 8.32 9.55
N GLY A 28 -3.09 7.77 8.56
CA GLY A 28 -3.34 6.43 8.07
C GLY A 28 -4.53 6.33 7.12
N ASP A 29 -5.07 5.13 7.00
CA ASP A 29 -6.26 4.77 6.23
C ASP A 29 -7.32 4.09 7.11
N MET A 30 -8.41 3.64 6.49
CA MET A 30 -9.55 3.00 7.18
C MET A 30 -9.63 1.50 6.86
N GLY A 31 -8.54 0.89 6.40
CA GLY A 31 -8.52 -0.50 5.95
C GLY A 31 -8.48 -0.66 4.44
N GLU A 32 -7.57 -1.51 3.98
CA GLU A 32 -7.45 -1.96 2.59
C GLU A 32 -7.00 -3.43 2.56
N ASP A 33 -7.37 -4.17 1.51
CA ASP A 33 -6.77 -5.47 1.22
C ASP A 33 -5.36 -5.25 0.65
N ASN A 34 -4.34 -5.86 1.25
CA ASN A 34 -2.95 -5.66 0.83
C ASN A 34 -2.61 -6.23 -0.57
N THR A 35 -3.45 -7.10 -1.11
CA THR A 35 -3.23 -7.83 -2.37
C THR A 35 -4.10 -7.32 -3.52
N THR A 36 -5.36 -7.01 -3.24
CA THR A 36 -6.38 -6.75 -4.25
C THR A 36 -6.83 -5.29 -4.22
N PRO A 37 -6.51 -4.50 -5.25
CA PRO A 37 -6.90 -3.10 -5.30
C PRO A 37 -8.42 -2.93 -5.32
N LYS A 38 -8.91 -1.90 -4.61
CA LYS A 38 -10.34 -1.54 -4.50
C LYS A 38 -11.22 -2.55 -3.76
N THR A 39 -10.64 -3.41 -2.94
CA THR A 39 -11.41 -4.15 -1.93
C THR A 39 -11.68 -3.22 -0.75
N LEU A 40 -12.94 -2.80 -0.57
CA LEU A 40 -13.31 -1.72 0.35
C LEU A 40 -13.85 -2.21 1.71
N THR A 41 -13.94 -3.52 1.92
CA THR A 41 -14.47 -4.12 3.14
C THR A 41 -13.61 -5.31 3.58
N GLU A 42 -13.49 -5.52 4.89
CA GLU A 42 -12.74 -6.65 5.46
C GLU A 42 -13.35 -7.99 5.02
N GLU A 43 -14.68 -8.06 4.92
CA GLU A 43 -15.37 -9.29 4.52
C GLU A 43 -15.07 -9.71 3.06
N GLU A 44 -14.71 -8.75 2.20
CA GLU A 44 -14.32 -9.01 0.82
C GLU A 44 -12.80 -9.24 0.67
N SER A 45 -12.03 -8.96 1.72
CA SER A 45 -10.57 -9.13 1.75
C SER A 45 -10.19 -10.60 1.70
N ALA A 46 -9.06 -10.89 1.05
CA ALA A 46 -8.38 -12.15 1.19
C ALA A 46 -7.99 -12.37 2.67
N GLU A 47 -8.11 -13.61 3.13
CA GLU A 47 -7.85 -13.99 4.53
C GLU A 47 -6.44 -13.58 4.96
N GLY A 48 -6.33 -12.83 6.05
CA GLY A 48 -5.06 -12.33 6.58
C GLY A 48 -4.41 -11.19 5.78
N HIS A 49 -5.12 -10.62 4.80
CA HIS A 49 -4.60 -9.53 3.99
C HIS A 49 -5.22 -8.16 4.27
N TRP A 50 -6.20 -8.07 5.18
CA TRP A 50 -6.77 -6.79 5.61
C TRP A 50 -5.83 -6.06 6.56
N ILE A 51 -5.54 -4.79 6.25
CA ILE A 51 -4.71 -3.92 7.07
C ILE A 51 -5.37 -2.55 7.26
N GLU A 52 -5.72 -2.21 8.50
CA GLU A 52 -6.03 -0.84 8.90
C GLU A 52 -4.75 -0.14 9.36
N SER A 53 -4.23 0.74 8.52
CA SER A 53 -2.90 1.29 8.73
C SER A 53 -2.94 2.68 9.36
N GLY A 54 -2.03 2.92 10.30
CA GLY A 54 -1.72 4.23 10.86
C GLY A 54 -0.80 5.05 9.96
N PRO A 55 -0.08 6.06 10.50
CA PRO A 55 0.75 6.94 9.69
C PRO A 55 1.79 6.17 8.86
N HIS A 56 1.88 6.48 7.56
CA HIS A 56 2.84 5.83 6.66
C HIS A 56 3.22 6.71 5.46
N LEU A 57 4.44 6.50 4.96
CA LEU A 57 4.86 7.03 3.67
C LEU A 57 4.56 5.97 2.59
N MET A 58 4.13 6.43 1.43
CA MET A 58 3.96 5.62 0.23
C MET A 58 4.96 6.04 -0.84
N ARG A 59 5.54 5.08 -1.55
CA ARG A 59 6.27 5.30 -2.80
C ARG A 59 5.55 4.58 -3.93
N MET A 60 5.00 5.35 -4.85
CA MET A 60 4.47 4.84 -6.11
C MET A 60 5.60 4.84 -7.14
N PRO A 61 6.11 3.68 -7.55
CA PRO A 61 7.23 3.61 -8.48
C PRO A 61 6.80 4.09 -9.88
N ALA A 62 7.74 4.63 -10.65
CA ALA A 62 7.51 4.85 -12.08
C ALA A 62 7.38 3.52 -12.85
N ASP A 63 8.13 2.51 -12.40
CA ASP A 63 8.12 1.15 -12.94
C ASP A 63 7.80 0.16 -11.79
N PRO A 64 6.60 -0.45 -11.77
CA PRO A 64 6.22 -1.42 -10.75
C PRO A 64 7.17 -2.62 -10.62
N SER A 65 7.83 -3.04 -11.70
CA SER A 65 8.79 -4.16 -11.66
C SER A 65 10.05 -3.84 -10.84
N SER A 66 10.30 -2.55 -10.56
CA SER A 66 11.37 -2.14 -9.64
C SER A 66 11.14 -2.58 -8.19
N LEU A 67 9.97 -3.12 -7.87
CA LEU A 67 9.61 -3.65 -6.55
C LEU A 67 9.77 -5.18 -6.45
N ASP A 68 10.16 -5.86 -7.53
CA ASP A 68 10.29 -7.31 -7.56
C ASP A 68 11.26 -7.82 -6.48
N GLY A 69 10.81 -8.83 -5.71
CA GLY A 69 11.58 -9.43 -4.63
C GLY A 69 11.51 -8.71 -3.29
N MET A 70 10.84 -7.56 -3.21
CA MET A 70 10.46 -6.97 -1.91
C MET A 70 9.38 -7.81 -1.23
N THR A 71 9.33 -7.77 0.10
CA THR A 71 8.30 -8.46 0.88
C THR A 71 6.92 -7.82 0.67
N THR A 72 5.87 -8.63 0.73
CA THR A 72 4.47 -8.18 0.81
C THR A 72 3.91 -8.31 2.23
N ASP A 73 4.72 -8.77 3.18
CA ASP A 73 4.32 -8.98 4.56
C ASP A 73 4.27 -7.65 5.32
N PHE A 74 3.06 -7.14 5.54
CA PHE A 74 2.83 -5.91 6.31
C PHE A 74 3.11 -6.08 7.81
N ALA A 75 3.16 -7.31 8.33
CA ALA A 75 3.46 -7.59 9.73
C ALA A 75 4.97 -7.68 10.00
N SER A 76 5.81 -7.54 8.96
CA SER A 76 7.27 -7.56 9.11
C SER A 76 7.85 -6.32 9.80
N GLY A 77 7.11 -5.21 9.84
CA GLY A 77 7.57 -3.91 10.34
C GLY A 77 8.55 -3.18 9.43
N ALA A 78 8.99 -3.84 8.36
CA ALA A 78 9.83 -3.27 7.32
C ALA A 78 8.96 -2.65 6.21
N PRO A 79 9.55 -1.81 5.32
CA PRO A 79 8.87 -1.40 4.11
C PRO A 79 8.46 -2.61 3.26
N TYR A 80 7.21 -2.63 2.83
CA TYR A 80 6.60 -3.75 2.11
C TYR A 80 5.83 -3.26 0.88
N VAL A 81 5.51 -4.17 -0.04
CA VAL A 81 4.75 -3.86 -1.25
C VAL A 81 3.28 -4.20 -1.05
N MET A 82 2.43 -3.20 -1.21
CA MET A 82 0.98 -3.36 -1.36
C MET A 82 0.64 -3.52 -2.84
N PHE A 83 -0.37 -4.34 -3.14
CA PHE A 83 -0.84 -4.68 -4.49
C PHE A 83 0.26 -5.28 -5.39
N ALA A 84 1.15 -6.08 -4.81
CA ALA A 84 2.25 -6.70 -5.55
C ALA A 84 1.77 -7.49 -6.77
N GLY A 85 2.51 -7.40 -7.87
CA GLY A 85 2.15 -8.04 -9.14
C GLY A 85 1.09 -7.29 -9.96
N THR A 86 0.55 -6.18 -9.46
CA THR A 86 -0.38 -5.31 -10.21
C THR A 86 0.32 -4.07 -10.74
N ILE A 87 -0.35 -3.36 -11.68
CA ILE A 87 0.09 -2.04 -12.16
C ILE A 87 -0.03 -0.93 -11.10
N TYR A 88 -0.65 -1.23 -9.94
CA TYR A 88 -0.83 -0.32 -8.81
C TYR A 88 0.11 -0.66 -7.65
N ALA A 89 1.09 -1.54 -7.84
CA ALA A 89 2.04 -1.87 -6.78
C ALA A 89 2.75 -0.62 -6.26
N HIS A 90 2.80 -0.46 -4.95
CA HIS A 90 3.49 0.65 -4.29
C HIS A 90 4.08 0.20 -2.96
N VAL A 91 5.13 0.89 -2.51
CA VAL A 91 5.78 0.58 -1.24
C VAL A 91 5.10 1.35 -0.12
N MET A 92 4.72 0.62 0.92
CA MET A 92 4.29 1.14 2.20
C MET A 92 5.50 1.20 3.12
N TYR A 93 5.74 2.36 3.73
CA TYR A 93 6.76 2.57 4.75
C TYR A 93 6.06 2.83 6.09
N PRO A 94 5.96 1.81 6.95
CA PRO A 94 5.40 1.97 8.29
C PRO A 94 6.14 3.06 9.08
N MET A 95 5.40 3.97 9.72
CA MET A 95 5.96 4.99 10.62
C MET A 95 5.53 4.74 12.06
N ALA A 96 5.95 5.60 12.99
CA ALA A 96 5.48 5.53 14.37
C ALA A 96 3.94 5.59 14.41
N GLY A 97 3.32 4.63 15.10
CA GLY A 97 1.87 4.49 15.21
C GLY A 97 1.20 3.71 14.07
N TYR A 98 1.97 3.06 13.17
CA TYR A 98 1.42 2.33 12.03
C TYR A 98 0.40 1.24 12.40
N TYR A 99 0.61 0.55 13.52
CA TYR A 99 -0.25 -0.55 13.97
C TYR A 99 -1.23 -0.13 15.08
N ASP A 100 -1.38 1.17 15.36
CA ASP A 100 -2.23 1.63 16.48
C ASP A 100 -3.72 1.29 16.28
N TYR A 101 -4.16 1.15 15.04
CA TYR A 101 -5.53 0.78 14.68
C TYR A 101 -5.75 -0.74 14.58
N GLN A 102 -4.69 -1.51 14.29
CA GLN A 102 -4.72 -2.97 14.22
C GLN A 102 -3.50 -3.59 14.94
N PRO A 103 -3.47 -3.56 16.29
CA PRO A 103 -2.29 -3.97 17.06
C PRO A 103 -1.88 -5.44 16.87
N GLU A 104 -2.82 -6.31 16.52
CA GLU A 104 -2.58 -7.73 16.23
C GLU A 104 -1.75 -7.98 14.96
N SER A 105 -1.66 -6.98 14.08
CA SER A 105 -0.83 -7.02 12.87
C SER A 105 0.60 -6.51 13.10
N ALA A 106 0.91 -6.08 14.33
CA ALA A 106 2.25 -5.60 14.66
C ALA A 106 3.29 -6.74 14.61
N PRO A 107 4.56 -6.43 14.27
CA PRO A 107 5.64 -7.40 14.31
C PRO A 107 5.85 -7.95 15.73
N GLU A 108 6.16 -9.25 15.84
CA GLU A 108 6.58 -9.89 17.10
C GLU A 108 7.99 -9.47 17.56
#